data_AF-A0A7Y8LAS4-F1
#
_entry.id   AF-A0A7Y8LAS4-F1
#
_cell.length_a   1.000
_cell.length_b   1.000
_cell.length_c   1.000
_cell.angle_alpha   90.00
_cell.angle_beta   90.00
_cell.angle_gamma   90.00
#
_symmetry.space_group_name_H-M   'P 1'
#
loop_
_entity.id
_entity.type
_entity.pdbx_description
1 polymer ?
#
loop_
_entity_poly.entity_id
_entity_poly.type
_entity_poly.pdbx_seq_one_letter_code
_entity_poly.pdbx_strand_id
1 'polypeptide(L)'
;MFFSGFGFCYEEILFEKFYKKNDFTVAGFSLGAIKAFEYTLNSKQRVDNLILLSPAFFNDKDEKFKRLQLLHFNKNRELYIKNFLDNVKYPSHIDISQFMCECVEDDLKFLLNYYWNEDKLKYLNEKGVKIEVFLGKADKIINSKVAVEFFKKHSTAYFFNDYGHLLNS
;
A
#
# COMPACT_ATOMS: atom_id res chain seq x y z
N MET A 1 12.36 -9.03 -1.62
CA MET A 1 12.54 -7.80 -0.80
C MET A 1 11.18 -7.25 -0.43
N PHE A 2 11.01 -6.72 0.78
CA PHE A 2 9.74 -6.17 1.26
C PHE A 2 9.91 -4.72 1.72
N PHE A 3 8.94 -3.87 1.42
CA PHE A 3 8.87 -2.48 1.87
C PHE A 3 7.65 -2.30 2.78
N SER A 4 7.88 -1.75 3.97
CA SER A 4 6.85 -1.58 4.99
C SER A 4 5.92 -0.38 4.75
N GLY A 5 4.70 -0.52 5.25
CA GLY A 5 3.66 0.48 5.26
C GLY A 5 3.92 1.65 6.22
N PHE A 6 3.06 2.65 6.16
CA PHE A 6 3.18 3.84 6.99
C PHE A 6 3.00 3.50 8.47
N GLY A 7 4.04 3.74 9.28
CA GLY A 7 4.03 3.41 10.70
C GLY A 7 4.23 1.92 11.01
N PHE A 8 4.68 1.12 10.04
CA PHE A 8 4.93 -0.31 10.23
C PHE A 8 6.38 -0.69 10.01
N CYS A 9 6.78 -1.81 10.63
CA CYS A 9 8.01 -2.52 10.40
C CYS A 9 7.82 -4.02 10.69
N TYR A 10 8.49 -4.85 9.89
CA TYR A 10 8.46 -6.32 10.03
C TYR A 10 7.08 -6.96 9.85
N GLU A 11 6.12 -6.22 9.30
CA GLU A 11 4.74 -6.68 9.11
C GLU A 11 4.59 -7.63 7.91
N GLU A 12 5.67 -7.93 7.17
CA GLU A 12 5.63 -8.86 6.04
C GLU A 12 5.07 -10.23 6.40
N ILE A 13 5.22 -10.64 7.67
CA ILE A 13 4.71 -11.92 8.19
C ILE A 13 3.18 -12.00 8.14
N LEU A 14 2.49 -10.85 8.16
CA LEU A 14 1.03 -10.81 8.01
C LEU A 14 0.58 -11.23 6.60
N PHE A 15 1.49 -11.20 5.62
CA PHE A 15 1.19 -11.35 4.20
C PHE A 15 1.76 -12.63 3.57
N GLU A 16 2.21 -13.61 4.35
CA GLU A 16 2.81 -14.86 3.83
C GLU A 16 1.90 -15.64 2.87
N LYS A 17 0.57 -15.45 2.95
CA LYS A 17 -0.40 -16.02 2.01
C LYS A 17 -0.30 -15.43 0.60
N PHE A 18 0.16 -14.19 0.49
CA PHE A 18 0.22 -13.41 -0.75
C PHE A 18 1.64 -13.18 -1.25
N TYR A 19 2.60 -13.14 -0.33
CA TYR A 19 3.99 -12.86 -0.59
C TYR A 19 4.86 -14.05 -0.19
N LYS A 20 5.53 -14.63 -1.18
CA LYS A 20 6.60 -15.62 -0.95
C LYS A 20 7.94 -14.98 -1.29
N LYS A 21 8.79 -14.84 -0.28
CA LYS A 21 10.13 -14.28 -0.44
C LYS A 21 10.96 -15.12 -1.41
N ASN A 22 11.52 -14.46 -2.42
CA ASN A 22 12.55 -14.99 -3.32
C ASN A 22 13.39 -13.83 -3.88
N ASP A 23 14.46 -14.18 -4.61
CA ASP A 23 15.48 -13.22 -5.05
C ASP A 23 14.99 -12.24 -6.13
N PHE A 24 13.93 -12.57 -6.86
CA PHE A 24 13.40 -11.78 -7.98
C PHE A 24 12.04 -11.15 -7.68
N THR A 25 11.58 -11.20 -6.42
CA THR A 25 10.30 -10.63 -6.01
C THR A 25 10.52 -9.42 -5.11
N VAL A 26 9.88 -8.32 -5.51
CA VAL A 26 9.77 -7.09 -4.74
C VAL A 26 8.33 -6.95 -4.30
N ALA A 27 8.11 -6.69 -3.01
CA ALA A 27 6.78 -6.51 -2.46
C ALA A 27 6.72 -5.29 -1.55
N GLY A 28 5.54 -4.74 -1.37
CA GLY A 28 5.33 -3.74 -0.34
C GLY A 28 3.86 -3.58 0.04
N PHE A 29 3.65 -3.14 1.27
CA PHE A 29 2.33 -2.91 1.83
C PHE A 29 2.03 -1.41 1.97
N SER A 30 0.84 -0.95 1.54
CA SER A 30 0.41 0.44 1.72
C SER A 30 1.42 1.45 1.13
N LEU A 31 1.99 2.36 1.93
CA LEU A 31 3.12 3.22 1.53
C LEU A 31 4.30 2.40 0.98
N GLY A 32 4.59 1.25 1.57
CA GLY A 32 5.60 0.33 1.12
C GLY A 32 5.36 -0.17 -0.31
N ALA A 33 4.10 -0.29 -0.73
CA ALA A 33 3.77 -0.65 -2.11
C ALA A 33 4.23 0.44 -3.11
N ILE A 34 4.11 1.72 -2.74
CA ILE A 34 4.66 2.84 -3.52
C ILE A 34 6.19 2.72 -3.61
N LYS A 35 6.86 2.48 -2.47
CA LYS A 35 8.32 2.33 -2.39
C LYS A 35 8.80 1.12 -3.21
N ALA A 36 8.07 0.01 -3.18
CA ALA A 36 8.31 -1.20 -3.98
C ALA A 36 8.18 -0.95 -5.48
N PHE A 37 7.15 -0.22 -5.89
CA PHE A 37 6.93 0.16 -7.29
C PHE A 37 8.04 1.09 -7.81
N GLU A 38 8.37 2.13 -7.06
CA GLU A 38 9.46 3.05 -7.43
C GLU A 38 10.83 2.36 -7.43
N TYR A 39 11.09 1.45 -6.50
CA TYR A 39 12.29 0.62 -6.56
C TYR A 39 12.33 -0.19 -7.85
N THR A 40 11.24 -0.87 -8.19
CA THR A 40 11.17 -1.73 -9.39
C THR A 40 11.37 -0.93 -10.68
N LEU A 41 10.81 0.29 -10.76
CA LEU A 41 11.01 1.20 -11.89
C LEU A 41 12.47 1.59 -12.12
N ASN A 42 13.18 1.85 -11.03
CA ASN A 42 14.53 2.42 -11.05
C ASN A 42 15.63 1.36 -10.87
N SER A 43 15.27 0.11 -10.59
CA SER A 43 16.23 -0.96 -10.36
C SER A 43 16.97 -1.34 -11.64
N LYS A 44 18.29 -1.55 -11.51
CA LYS A 44 19.12 -2.22 -12.52
C LYS A 44 19.18 -3.74 -12.32
N GLN A 45 18.72 -4.20 -11.16
CA GLN A 45 18.64 -5.63 -10.85
C GLN A 45 17.38 -6.20 -11.49
N ARG A 46 17.44 -7.48 -11.85
CA ARG A 46 16.29 -8.20 -12.39
C ARG A 46 15.21 -8.31 -11.32
N VAL A 47 14.00 -7.87 -11.65
CA VAL A 47 12.79 -8.07 -10.86
C VAL A 47 11.79 -8.77 -11.76
N ASP A 48 11.36 -9.97 -11.37
CA ASP A 48 10.40 -10.76 -12.15
C ASP A 48 8.97 -10.48 -11.67
N ASN A 49 8.79 -10.34 -10.35
CA ASN A 49 7.48 -10.13 -9.74
C ASN A 49 7.47 -8.89 -8.85
N LEU A 50 6.49 -8.03 -9.05
CA LEU A 50 6.17 -6.93 -8.16
C LEU A 50 4.80 -7.19 -7.50
N ILE A 51 4.79 -7.26 -6.17
CA ILE A 51 3.60 -7.53 -5.37
C ILE A 51 3.20 -6.27 -4.60
N LEU A 52 2.04 -5.72 -4.91
CA LEU A 52 1.48 -4.53 -4.26
C LEU A 52 0.34 -4.96 -3.33
N LEU A 53 0.58 -4.90 -2.02
CA LEU A 53 -0.38 -5.27 -0.99
C LEU A 53 -1.09 -4.01 -0.51
N SER A 54 -2.40 -3.93 -0.76
CA SER A 54 -3.25 -2.77 -0.43
C SER A 54 -2.55 -1.42 -0.68
N PRO A 55 -2.08 -1.16 -1.92
CA PRO A 55 -1.26 0.01 -2.21
C PRO A 55 -1.96 1.30 -1.78
N ALA A 56 -1.22 2.18 -1.09
CA ALA A 56 -1.73 3.51 -0.76
C ALA A 56 -2.13 4.24 -2.06
N PHE A 57 -3.41 4.58 -2.19
CA PHE A 57 -4.01 5.08 -3.43
C PHE A 57 -4.91 6.27 -3.11
N PHE A 58 -4.45 7.46 -3.51
CA PHE A 58 -5.14 8.74 -3.27
C PHE A 58 -5.31 9.57 -4.55
N ASN A 59 -5.18 8.94 -5.72
CA ASN A 59 -5.45 9.59 -7.02
C ASN A 59 -6.91 10.10 -7.11
N ASP A 60 -7.84 9.50 -6.36
CA ASP A 60 -9.26 9.91 -6.31
C ASP A 60 -9.54 11.01 -5.27
N LYS A 61 -8.52 11.52 -4.58
CA LYS A 61 -8.65 12.56 -3.55
C LYS A 61 -8.08 13.89 -4.01
N ASP A 62 -8.82 14.95 -3.69
CA ASP A 62 -8.40 16.32 -3.98
C ASP A 62 -7.35 16.83 -2.99
N GLU A 63 -6.75 17.98 -3.32
CA GLU A 63 -5.75 18.64 -2.48
C GLU A 63 -6.32 19.06 -1.11
N LYS A 64 -7.62 19.35 -1.04
CA LYS A 64 -8.29 19.72 0.22
C LYS A 64 -8.29 18.55 1.19
N PHE A 65 -8.63 17.35 0.73
CA PHE A 65 -8.58 16.12 1.52
C PHE A 65 -7.17 15.88 2.05
N LYS A 66 -6.15 15.92 1.18
CA LYS A 66 -4.76 15.66 1.56
C LYS A 66 -4.25 16.67 2.60
N ARG A 67 -4.55 17.96 2.42
CA ARG A 67 -4.20 19.01 3.40
C ARG A 67 -4.89 18.79 4.75
N LEU A 68 -6.15 18.34 4.74
CA LEU A 68 -6.89 18.07 5.97
C LEU A 68 -6.30 16.88 6.74
N GLN A 69 -5.85 15.83 6.06
CA GLN A 69 -5.17 14.70 6.69
C GLN A 69 -3.88 15.15 7.41
N LEU A 70 -3.04 15.96 6.75
CA LEU A 70 -1.82 16.51 7.34
C LEU A 70 -2.12 17.44 8.52
N LEU A 71 -3.15 18.30 8.40
CA LEU A 71 -3.59 19.17 9.49
C LEU A 71 -4.00 18.36 10.73
N HIS A 72 -4.77 17.28 10.54
CA HIS A 72 -5.20 16.41 11.65
C HIS A 72 -4.04 15.68 12.30
N PHE A 73 -3.10 15.18 11.49
CA PHE A 73 -1.87 14.57 11.97
C PHE A 73 -1.06 15.54 12.84
N ASN A 74 -0.87 16.79 12.38
CA ASN A 74 -0.10 17.80 13.10
C ASN A 74 -0.82 18.34 14.34
N LYS A 75 -2.16 18.41 14.31
CA LYS A 75 -2.96 18.91 15.43
C LYS A 75 -2.96 17.92 16.61
N ASN A 76 -3.11 16.62 16.34
CA ASN A 76 -3.10 15.58 17.37
C ASN A 76 -2.63 14.26 16.75
N ARG A 77 -1.31 14.06 16.76
CA ARG A 77 -0.65 12.89 16.15
C ARG A 77 -1.12 11.57 16.77
N GLU A 78 -1.26 11.51 18.08
CA GLU A 78 -1.69 10.29 18.79
C GLU A 78 -3.10 9.86 18.39
N LEU A 79 -4.06 10.80 18.39
CA LEU A 79 -5.43 10.51 18.01
C LEU A 79 -5.54 10.14 16.53
N TYR A 80 -4.78 10.82 15.66
CA TYR A 80 -4.72 10.50 14.24
C TYR A 80 -4.23 9.06 14.02
N ILE A 81 -3.08 8.71 14.62
CA ILE A 81 -2.48 7.38 14.49
C ILE A 81 -3.43 6.31 15.05
N LYS A 82 -4.05 6.55 16.21
CA LYS A 82 -5.04 5.63 16.78
C LYS A 82 -6.18 5.35 15.80
N ASN A 83 -6.80 6.40 15.24
CA ASN A 83 -7.90 6.26 14.28
C ASN A 83 -7.44 5.58 12.98
N PHE A 84 -6.23 5.90 12.51
CA PHE A 84 -5.62 5.24 11.35
C PHE A 84 -5.48 3.74 11.60
N LEU A 85 -4.90 3.33 12.73
CA LEU A 85 -4.70 1.92 13.06
C LEU A 85 -6.02 1.16 13.22
N ASP A 86 -7.03 1.78 13.82
CA ASP A 86 -8.36 1.18 13.93
C ASP A 86 -8.99 0.94 12.54
N ASN A 87 -8.77 1.85 11.59
CA ASN A 87 -9.20 1.67 10.20
C ASN A 87 -8.35 0.64 9.43
N VAL A 88 -7.04 0.56 9.70
CA VAL A 88 -6.15 -0.43 9.07
C VAL A 88 -6.53 -1.85 9.49
N LYS A 89 -6.83 -2.06 10.77
CA LYS A 89 -7.23 -3.37 11.32
C LYS A 89 -8.57 -3.84 10.77
N TYR A 90 -9.53 -2.93 10.57
CA TYR A 90 -10.87 -3.26 10.11
C TYR A 90 -10.85 -4.04 8.78
N PRO A 91 -11.67 -5.11 8.62
CA PRO A 91 -12.67 -5.62 9.57
C PRO A 91 -12.10 -6.58 10.63
N SER A 92 -10.82 -6.94 10.53
CA SER A 92 -10.17 -7.84 11.47
C SER A 92 -9.88 -7.20 12.85
N HIS A 93 -9.51 -8.05 13.80
CA HIS A 93 -9.11 -7.67 15.16
C HIS A 93 -7.68 -8.12 15.50
N ILE A 94 -6.83 -8.29 14.50
CA ILE A 94 -5.44 -8.72 14.71
C ILE A 94 -4.68 -7.68 15.53
N ASP A 95 -3.91 -8.18 16.50
CA ASP A 95 -2.94 -7.37 17.21
C ASP A 95 -1.72 -7.11 16.31
N ILE A 96 -1.49 -5.83 16.03
CA ILE A 96 -0.40 -5.34 15.19
C ILE A 96 0.62 -4.52 15.99
N SER A 97 0.48 -4.44 17.32
CA SER A 97 1.30 -3.61 18.19
C SER A 97 2.81 -3.89 18.04
N GLN A 98 3.18 -5.16 17.88
CA GLN A 98 4.57 -5.59 17.68
C GLN A 98 5.20 -5.13 16.35
N PHE A 99 4.39 -4.72 15.37
CA PHE A 99 4.85 -4.25 14.06
C PHE A 99 4.85 -2.72 13.96
N MET A 100 4.47 -2.02 15.03
CA MET A 100 4.38 -0.57 14.99
C MET A 100 5.76 0.07 15.05
N CYS A 101 5.99 0.98 14.10
CA CYS A 101 7.16 1.82 14.02
C CYS A 101 6.76 3.30 13.96
N GLU A 102 7.74 4.20 13.89
CA GLU A 102 7.46 5.63 13.88
C GLU A 102 6.64 6.06 12.66
N CYS A 103 5.52 6.74 12.90
CA CYS A 103 4.73 7.40 11.85
C CYS A 103 5.31 8.80 11.55
N VAL A 104 6.06 8.99 10.46
CA VAL A 104 6.71 10.28 10.14
C VAL A 104 5.84 11.16 9.23
N GLU A 105 5.73 12.47 9.50
CA GLU A 105 4.90 13.39 8.69
C GLU A 105 5.27 13.37 7.20
N ASP A 106 6.57 13.32 6.88
CA ASP A 106 7.04 13.28 5.50
C ASP A 106 6.60 12.02 4.75
N ASP A 107 6.57 10.86 5.43
CA ASP A 107 6.05 9.61 4.84
C ASP A 107 4.53 9.73 4.57
N LEU A 108 3.78 10.35 5.49
CA LEU A 108 2.34 10.62 5.30
C LEU A 108 2.11 11.60 4.15
N LYS A 109 2.90 12.67 4.07
CA LYS A 109 2.83 13.62 2.98
C LYS A 109 3.18 12.97 1.65
N PHE A 110 4.20 12.12 1.62
CA PHE A 110 4.62 11.39 0.43
C PHE A 110 3.51 10.44 -0.06
N LEU A 111 2.95 9.58 0.80
CA LEU A 111 1.90 8.63 0.37
C LEU A 111 0.63 9.34 -0.10
N LEU A 112 0.23 10.45 0.54
CA LEU A 112 -0.99 11.19 0.17
C LEU A 112 -0.85 11.89 -1.19
N ASN A 113 0.37 12.30 -1.55
CA ASN A 113 0.65 13.06 -2.77
C ASN A 113 1.22 12.20 -3.91
N TYR A 114 1.48 10.92 -3.67
CA TYR A 114 1.95 10.03 -4.71
C TYR A 114 0.87 9.85 -5.79
N TYR A 115 1.25 10.12 -7.04
CA TYR A 115 0.37 9.95 -8.19
C TYR A 115 0.73 8.67 -8.95
N TRP A 116 -0.18 7.70 -8.91
CA TRP A 116 -0.04 6.49 -9.71
C TRP A 116 -0.26 6.80 -11.19
N ASN A 117 0.76 6.54 -12.02
CA ASN A 117 0.72 6.78 -13.45
C ASN A 117 0.57 5.44 -14.22
N GLU A 118 -0.46 5.34 -15.06
CA GLU A 118 -0.74 4.16 -15.89
C GLU A 118 0.43 3.80 -16.82
N ASP A 119 1.12 4.80 -17.39
CA ASP A 119 2.26 4.58 -18.30
C ASP A 119 3.44 3.91 -17.58
N LYS A 120 3.65 4.22 -16.29
CA LYS A 120 4.70 3.58 -15.49
C LYS A 120 4.38 2.10 -15.23
N LEU A 121 3.12 1.76 -14.99
CA LEU A 121 2.67 0.37 -14.84
C LEU A 121 2.82 -0.40 -16.15
N LYS A 122 2.39 0.20 -17.26
CA LYS A 122 2.53 -0.37 -18.60
C LYS A 122 4.00 -0.64 -18.94
N TYR A 123 4.88 0.32 -18.67
CA TYR A 123 6.33 0.17 -18.89
C TYR A 123 6.93 -1.01 -18.13
N LEU A 124 6.54 -1.24 -16.87
CA LEU A 124 7.01 -2.40 -16.11
C LEU A 124 6.54 -3.72 -16.73
N ASN A 125 5.29 -3.80 -17.18
CA ASN A 125 4.80 -4.99 -17.90
C ASN A 125 5.54 -5.24 -19.20
N GLU A 126 5.83 -4.18 -19.98
CA GLU A 126 6.58 -4.29 -21.24
C GLU A 126 8.03 -4.76 -21.01
N LYS A 127 8.59 -4.50 -19.83
CA LYS A 127 9.86 -5.08 -19.36
C LYS A 127 9.77 -6.53 -18.89
N GLY A 128 8.58 -7.12 -18.89
CA GLY A 128 8.34 -8.48 -18.42
C GLY A 128 8.18 -8.62 -16.91
N VAL A 129 8.02 -7.52 -16.17
CA VAL A 129 7.70 -7.58 -14.74
C VAL A 129 6.24 -7.96 -14.58
N LYS A 130 5.96 -9.05 -13.87
CA LYS A 130 4.60 -9.43 -13.48
C LYS A 130 4.17 -8.59 -12.27
N ILE A 131 3.10 -7.81 -12.43
CA ILE A 131 2.53 -7.00 -11.35
C ILE A 131 1.29 -7.70 -10.79
N GLU A 132 1.31 -7.98 -9.49
CA GLU A 132 0.18 -8.54 -8.73
C GLU A 132 -0.27 -7.54 -7.67
N VAL A 133 -1.55 -7.23 -7.65
CA VAL A 133 -2.13 -6.23 -6.74
C VAL A 133 -3.22 -6.89 -5.91
N PHE A 134 -3.11 -6.81 -4.59
CA PHE A 134 -4.07 -7.41 -3.66
C PHE A 134 -4.81 -6.30 -2.93
N LEU A 135 -6.15 -6.32 -2.98
CA LEU A 135 -7.01 -5.27 -2.44
C LEU A 135 -8.17 -5.87 -1.64
N GLY A 136 -8.45 -5.29 -0.48
CA GLY A 136 -9.63 -5.60 0.32
C GLY A 136 -10.82 -4.70 -0.02
N LYS A 137 -12.00 -5.27 -0.24
CA LYS A 137 -13.22 -4.49 -0.50
C LYS A 137 -13.71 -3.73 0.74
N ALA A 138 -13.40 -4.21 1.93
CA ALA A 138 -13.76 -3.58 3.21
C ALA A 138 -12.70 -2.58 3.71
N ASP A 139 -11.68 -2.27 2.89
CA ASP A 139 -10.62 -1.30 3.20
C ASP A 139 -11.18 0.09 3.52
N LYS A 140 -10.78 0.64 4.67
CA LYS A 140 -11.19 1.96 5.17
C LYS A 140 -10.16 3.07 4.95
N ILE A 141 -8.97 2.74 4.42
CA ILE A 141 -7.88 3.69 4.18
C ILE A 141 -7.98 4.28 2.78
N ILE A 142 -8.26 3.45 1.78
CA ILE A 142 -8.35 3.85 0.37
C ILE A 142 -9.72 3.54 -0.21
N ASN A 143 -10.03 4.15 -1.35
CA ASN A 143 -11.17 3.74 -2.17
C ASN A 143 -10.79 2.51 -3.01
N SER A 144 -10.93 1.32 -2.42
CA SER A 144 -10.46 0.06 -3.03
C SER A 144 -11.13 -0.27 -4.36
N LYS A 145 -12.37 0.17 -4.58
CA LYS A 145 -13.07 0.05 -5.87
C LYS A 145 -12.40 0.87 -6.97
N VAL A 146 -11.99 2.11 -6.69
CA VAL A 146 -11.30 2.93 -7.69
C VAL A 146 -9.88 2.39 -7.92
N ALA A 147 -9.20 1.98 -6.85
CA ALA A 147 -7.87 1.38 -6.94
C ALA A 147 -7.88 0.10 -7.81
N VAL A 148 -8.82 -0.82 -7.60
CA VAL A 148 -8.88 -2.07 -8.40
C VAL A 148 -9.15 -1.79 -9.87
N GLU A 149 -10.05 -0.85 -10.18
CA GLU A 149 -10.35 -0.44 -11.56
C GLU A 149 -9.14 0.19 -12.26
N PHE A 150 -8.32 0.93 -11.52
CA PHE A 150 -7.07 1.50 -12.02
C PHE A 150 -6.01 0.40 -12.27
N PHE A 151 -5.69 -0.41 -11.26
CA PHE A 151 -4.60 -1.37 -11.34
C PHE A 151 -4.88 -2.51 -12.33
N LYS A 152 -6.13 -2.99 -12.44
CA LYS A 152 -6.47 -4.14 -13.31
C LYS A 152 -6.19 -3.90 -14.79
N LYS A 153 -6.01 -2.65 -15.23
CA LYS A 153 -5.67 -2.31 -16.62
C LYS A 153 -4.29 -2.84 -17.02
N HIS A 154 -3.36 -2.90 -16.06
CA HIS A 154 -1.95 -3.20 -16.28
C HIS A 154 -1.38 -4.09 -15.18
N SER A 155 -2.19 -4.91 -14.52
CA SER A 155 -1.73 -5.87 -13.51
C SER A 155 -2.76 -6.96 -13.29
N THR A 156 -2.36 -8.04 -12.65
CA THR A 156 -3.32 -9.00 -12.09
C THR A 156 -3.80 -8.48 -10.74
N ALA A 157 -5.05 -8.01 -10.70
CA ALA A 157 -5.65 -7.47 -9.48
C ALA A 157 -6.58 -8.51 -8.81
N TYR A 158 -6.33 -8.77 -7.52
CA TYR A 158 -7.11 -9.64 -6.66
C TYR A 158 -7.95 -8.79 -5.70
N PHE A 159 -9.27 -9.00 -5.69
CA PHE A 159 -10.20 -8.19 -4.92
C PHE A 159 -11.05 -9.07 -3.99
N PHE A 160 -10.81 -8.97 -2.69
CA PHE A 160 -11.40 -9.84 -1.68
C PHE A 160 -12.58 -9.15 -0.99
N ASN A 161 -13.75 -9.80 -0.97
CA ASN A 161 -14.99 -9.17 -0.48
C ASN A 161 -14.95 -8.81 1.01
N ASP A 162 -14.36 -9.67 1.85
CA ASP A 162 -14.43 -9.53 3.30
C ASP A 162 -13.14 -9.01 3.92
N TYR A 163 -12.15 -8.62 3.10
CA TYR A 163 -10.82 -8.26 3.59
C TYR A 163 -10.68 -6.73 3.67
N GLY A 164 -9.93 -6.29 4.66
CA GLY A 164 -9.57 -4.89 4.89
C GLY A 164 -8.22 -4.47 4.31
N HIS A 165 -7.65 -3.40 4.87
CA HIS A 165 -6.35 -2.87 4.43
C HIS A 165 -5.22 -3.89 4.68
N LEU A 166 -5.23 -4.58 5.83
CA LEU A 166 -4.27 -5.65 6.15
C LEU A 166 -4.48 -6.95 5.35
N LEU A 167 -5.39 -6.97 4.38
CA LEU A 167 -5.75 -8.18 3.61
C LEU A 167 -6.11 -9.36 4.54
N ASN A 168 -6.90 -9.06 5.57
CA ASN A 168 -7.47 -10.02 6.50
C ASN A 168 -8.93 -9.64 6.78
N SER A 169 -9.73 -10.64 7.16
CA SER A 169 -11.15 -10.53 7.50
C SER A 169 -11.37 -10.62 9.00
#